data_AF-A0A6A5CIL4-F1
#
_entry.id   AF-A0A6A5CIL4-F1
#
_cell.length_a   1.000
_cell.length_b   1.000
_cell.length_c   1.000
_cell.angle_alpha   90.00
_cell.angle_beta   90.00
_cell.angle_gamma   90.00
#
_symmetry.space_group_name_H-M   'P 1'
#
loop_
_entity.id
_entity.type
_entity.pdbx_description
1 polymer ?
#
loop_
_entity_poly.entity_id
_entity_poly.type
_entity_poly.pdbx_seq_one_letter_code
_entity_poly.pdbx_strand_id
1 'polypeptide(L)'
;MRIFKVDSPLDAELKVLKVISDYDADCAVKLVDSAFDDTSELLWFPVSSRFDESLKIFFVDSPYDCDIKIKFVDSIYDVRWINEDKKHLLKNNSPNV
;
A
#
# COMPACT_ATOMS: atom_id res chain seq x y z
N MET A 1 0.48 8.73 -0.72
CA MET A 1 -0.60 8.07 0.06
C MET A 1 -0.22 7.88 1.53
N ARG A 2 -1.10 8.26 2.48
CA ARG A 2 -0.92 8.01 3.92
C ARG A 2 -1.42 6.61 4.27
N ILE A 3 -0.65 5.87 5.06
CA ILE A 3 -0.95 4.48 5.39
C ILE A 3 -0.96 4.29 6.90
N PHE A 4 -2.06 3.73 7.41
CA PHE A 4 -2.21 3.44 8.83
C PHE A 4 -2.23 1.91 9.03
N LYS A 5 -1.23 1.39 9.74
CA LYS A 5 -1.19 -0.03 10.09
C LYS A 5 -2.21 -0.30 11.20
N VAL A 6 -3.10 -1.26 10.97
CA VAL A 6 -3.99 -1.80 12.01
C VAL A 6 -3.47 -3.14 12.55
N ASP A 7 -3.93 -3.51 13.74
CA ASP A 7 -3.54 -4.76 14.42
C ASP A 7 -4.52 -5.92 14.19
N SER A 8 -5.62 -5.68 13.46
CA SER A 8 -6.64 -6.68 13.15
C SER A 8 -7.05 -6.64 11.68
N PRO A 9 -7.20 -7.80 11.00
CA PRO A 9 -7.66 -7.85 9.62
C PRO A 9 -9.10 -7.37 9.44
N LEU A 10 -9.91 -7.33 10.50
CA LEU A 10 -11.30 -6.84 10.47
C LEU A 10 -11.38 -5.31 10.37
N ASP A 11 -10.34 -4.62 10.83
CA ASP A 11 -10.25 -3.15 10.80
C ASP A 11 -9.56 -2.63 9.54
N ALA A 12 -9.02 -3.54 8.72
CA ALA A 12 -8.24 -3.23 7.53
C ALA A 12 -9.14 -2.99 6.32
N GLU A 13 -8.79 -2.00 5.52
CA GLU A 13 -9.36 -1.79 4.19
C GLU A 13 -8.61 -2.61 3.14
N LEU A 14 -7.34 -2.95 3.41
CA LEU A 14 -6.48 -3.71 2.53
C LEU A 14 -5.55 -4.65 3.29
N LYS A 15 -5.54 -5.93 2.92
CA LYS A 15 -4.61 -6.94 3.45
C LYS A 15 -3.41 -7.08 2.52
N VAL A 16 -2.23 -6.89 3.10
CA VAL A 16 -0.98 -6.72 2.37
C VAL A 16 -0.02 -7.85 2.71
N LEU A 17 0.46 -8.57 1.70
CA LEU A 17 1.57 -9.51 1.87
C LEU A 17 2.87 -8.85 1.43
N LYS A 18 3.88 -8.84 2.31
CA LYS A 18 5.23 -8.41 1.93
C LYS A 18 5.95 -9.53 1.18
N VAL A 19 6.46 -9.21 -0.01
CA VAL A 19 7.30 -10.11 -0.80
C VAL A 19 8.67 -9.48 -1.09
N ILE A 20 9.63 -10.30 -1.53
CA ILE A 20 11.02 -9.88 -1.75
C ILE A 20 11.34 -9.78 -3.27
N SER A 21 10.64 -10.55 -4.09
CA SER A 21 10.84 -10.62 -5.56
C SER A 21 9.83 -9.77 -6.32
N ASP A 22 10.27 -9.17 -7.43
CA ASP A 22 9.35 -8.51 -8.38
C ASP A 22 8.40 -9.50 -9.04
N TYR A 23 8.81 -10.77 -9.19
CA TYR A 23 7.99 -11.80 -9.83
C TYR A 23 6.71 -12.12 -9.03
N ASP A 24 6.81 -12.06 -7.70
CA ASP A 24 5.69 -12.37 -6.81
C ASP A 24 4.88 -11.13 -6.44
N ALA A 25 5.41 -9.94 -6.70
CA ALA A 25 4.79 -8.68 -6.30
C ALA A 25 3.74 -8.24 -7.31
N ASP A 26 2.64 -7.69 -6.81
CA ASP A 26 1.67 -6.96 -7.62
C ASP A 26 2.14 -5.51 -7.85
N CYS A 27 2.88 -4.93 -6.89
CA CYS A 27 3.53 -3.63 -7.06
C CYS A 27 4.79 -3.47 -6.20
N ALA A 28 5.65 -2.56 -6.65
CA ALA A 28 6.82 -2.08 -5.91
C ALA A 28 6.49 -0.73 -5.28
N VAL A 29 6.63 -0.65 -3.96
CA VAL A 29 6.22 0.49 -3.13
C VAL A 29 7.44 1.04 -2.39
N LYS A 30 7.53 2.36 -2.29
CA LYS A 30 8.55 3.02 -1.47
C LYS A 30 7.93 3.63 -0.22
N LEU A 31 8.55 3.39 0.93
CA LEU A 31 8.26 4.13 2.16
C LEU A 31 8.94 5.50 2.09
N VAL A 32 8.20 6.55 2.41
CA VAL A 32 8.68 7.93 2.45
C VAL A 32 8.55 8.51 3.85
N ASP A 33 9.39 9.49 4.17
CA ASP A 33 9.42 10.13 5.50
C ASP A 33 8.51 11.36 5.61
N SER A 34 7.87 11.75 4.51
CA SER A 34 6.94 12.86 4.47
C SER A 34 5.83 12.59 3.47
N ALA A 35 4.63 13.10 3.77
CA ALA A 35 3.54 13.21 2.81
C ALA A 35 3.86 14.33 1.80
N PHE A 36 4.90 14.13 1.00
CA PHE A 36 5.20 15.00 -0.14
C PHE A 36 4.17 14.74 -1.25
N ASP A 37 3.92 15.78 -2.04
CA ASP A 37 2.88 15.91 -3.09
C ASP A 37 2.42 14.57 -3.67
N ASP A 38 1.10 14.33 -3.62
CA ASP A 38 0.34 13.09 -3.83
C ASP A 38 0.48 12.53 -5.27
N THR A 39 1.71 12.39 -5.72
CA THR A 39 2.13 12.14 -7.11
C THR A 39 2.02 10.66 -7.46
N SER A 40 1.90 9.77 -6.46
CA SER A 40 1.70 8.35 -6.69
C SER A 40 1.08 7.62 -5.49
N GLU A 41 0.13 6.74 -5.78
CA GLU A 41 -0.48 5.75 -4.87
C GLU A 41 0.54 4.71 -4.34
N LEU A 42 1.70 4.59 -4.99
CA LEU A 42 2.78 3.65 -4.61
C LEU A 42 3.86 4.29 -3.72
N LEU A 43 3.70 5.55 -3.32
CA LEU A 43 4.52 6.22 -2.30
C LEU A 43 3.77 6.24 -0.97
N TRP A 44 4.28 5.45 -0.03
CA TRP A 44 3.61 5.14 1.22
C TRP A 44 4.23 5.93 2.37
N PHE A 45 3.43 6.80 2.98
CA PHE A 45 3.80 7.55 4.18
C PHE A 45 3.15 6.88 5.41
N PRO A 46 3.91 6.12 6.22
CA PRO A 46 3.37 5.47 7.40
C PRO A 46 3.05 6.52 8.48
N VAL A 47 1.82 6.48 8.98
CA VAL A 47 1.35 7.37 10.05
C VAL A 47 1.06 6.59 11.33
N SER A 48 1.34 7.21 12.48
CA SER A 48 1.09 6.63 13.81
C SER A 48 -0.34 6.85 14.32
N SER A 49 -1.09 7.76 13.69
CA SER A 49 -2.47 8.09 14.03
C SER A 49 -3.36 7.95 12.81
N ARG A 50 -4.60 7.49 13.04
CA ARG A 50 -5.62 7.41 12.00
C ARG A 50 -6.06 8.82 11.60
N PHE A 51 -5.77 9.20 10.36
CA PHE A 51 -6.42 10.33 9.69
C PHE A 51 -7.54 9.79 8.80
N ASP A 52 -8.59 10.59 8.53
CA ASP A 52 -9.74 10.17 7.73
C ASP A 52 -9.36 9.72 6.31
N GLU A 53 -8.27 10.26 5.78
CA GLU A 53 -7.72 9.99 4.44
C GLU A 53 -6.65 8.88 4.42
N SER A 54 -6.33 8.27 5.57
CA SER A 54 -5.32 7.21 5.62
C SER A 54 -5.91 5.85 5.29
N LEU A 55 -5.31 5.15 4.33
CA LEU A 55 -5.68 3.77 4.01
C LEU A 55 -5.26 2.85 5.17
N LYS A 56 -6.23 2.11 5.73
CA LYS A 56 -5.94 1.12 6.76
C LYS A 56 -5.42 -0.18 6.17
N ILE A 57 -4.20 -0.55 6.51
CA ILE A 57 -3.59 -1.79 6.04
C ILE A 57 -3.36 -2.77 7.18
N PHE A 58 -3.49 -4.05 6.86
CA PHE A 58 -3.05 -5.13 7.73
C PHE A 58 -2.06 -6.02 7.00
N PHE A 59 -0.90 -6.28 7.63
CA PHE A 59 0.08 -7.19 7.05
C PHE A 59 -0.29 -8.63 7.39
N VAL A 60 -0.39 -9.47 6.36
CA VAL A 60 -0.63 -10.91 6.49
C VAL A 60 0.64 -11.69 6.18
N ASP A 61 0.72 -12.92 6.68
CA ASP A 61 1.85 -13.84 6.45
C ASP A 61 1.58 -14.87 5.34
N SER A 62 0.37 -14.89 4.78
CA SER A 62 -0.10 -15.90 3.83
C SER A 62 -0.63 -15.26 2.54
N PRO A 63 -0.27 -15.79 1.35
CA PRO A 63 -0.79 -15.31 0.07
C PRO A 63 -2.26 -15.62 -0.16
N TYR A 64 -2.84 -16.55 0.60
CA TYR A 64 -4.28 -16.87 0.50
C TYR A 64 -5.17 -15.82 1.18
N ASP A 65 -4.60 -15.06 2.13
CA ASP A 65 -5.32 -14.10 2.94
C ASP A 65 -5.06 -12.65 2.52
N CYS A 66 -4.20 -12.43 1.52
CA CYS A 66 -3.82 -11.11 1.04
C CYS A 66 -4.68 -10.65 -0.13
N ASP A 67 -4.98 -9.35 -0.18
CA ASP A 67 -5.59 -8.72 -1.33
C ASP A 67 -4.50 -8.35 -2.37
N ILE A 68 -3.36 -7.84 -1.88
CA ILE A 68 -2.24 -7.39 -2.70
C ILE A 68 -0.88 -7.84 -2.13
N LYS A 69 0.05 -8.16 -3.02
CA LYS A 69 1.45 -8.45 -2.71
C LYS A 69 2.31 -7.24 -3.03
N ILE A 70 3.06 -6.74 -2.05
CA ILE A 70 3.93 -5.58 -2.26
C ILE A 70 5.38 -5.93 -2.00
N LYS A 71 6.26 -5.33 -2.79
CA LYS A 71 7.70 -5.29 -2.52
C LYS A 71 8.10 -3.90 -2.09
N PHE A 72 8.80 -3.78 -0.96
CA PHE A 72 9.39 -2.52 -0.57
C PHE A 72 10.69 -2.26 -1.34
N VAL A 73 10.82 -1.05 -1.88
CA VAL A 73 12.01 -0.59 -2.61
C VAL A 73 12.56 0.70 -2.02
N ASP A 74 13.87 0.89 -2.14
CA ASP A 74 14.56 2.05 -1.59
C ASP A 74 14.62 3.23 -2.57
N SER A 75 14.47 2.98 -3.87
CA SER A 75 14.53 4.01 -4.92
C SER A 75 13.14 4.36 -5.43
N ILE A 76 12.90 5.66 -5.67
CA ILE A 76 11.66 6.10 -6.32
C ILE A 76 11.56 5.62 -7.78
N TYR A 77 12.70 5.37 -8.43
CA TYR A 77 12.74 4.87 -9.81
C TYR A 77 12.30 3.41 -9.94
N ASP A 78 12.32 2.66 -8.84
CA ASP A 78 11.89 1.26 -8.82
C ASP A 78 10.38 1.10 -8.53
N VAL A 79 9.72 2.21 -8.18
CA VAL A 79 8.29 2.25 -7.86
C VAL A 79 7.49 2.04 -9.14
N ARG A 80 6.75 0.94 -9.21
CA ARG A 80 5.91 0.61 -10.37
C ARG A 80 4.84 -0.41 -10.02
N TRP A 81 3.79 -0.41 -10.83
CA TRP A 81 2.85 -1.52 -10.90
C TRP A 81 3.49 -2.67 -11.69
N ILE A 82 3.32 -3.88 -11.18
CA ILE A 82 3.74 -5.13 -11.84
C ILE A 82 2.49 -5.84 -12.36
N ASN A 83 1.44 -5.83 -11.56
CA ASN A 83 0.11 -6.29 -11.91
C ASN A 83 -0.85 -5.10 -12.01
N GLU A 84 -1.11 -4.63 -13.23
CA GLU A 84 -1.96 -3.46 -13.45
C GLU A 84 -3.42 -3.69 -13.10
N ASP A 85 -3.89 -4.94 -13.14
CA ASP A 85 -5.30 -5.27 -12.85
C ASP A 85 -5.66 -4.96 -11.40
N LYS A 86 -4.68 -4.93 -10.50
CA LYS A 86 -4.86 -4.60 -9.07
C LYS A 86 -4.75 -3.12 -8.73
N LYS A 87 -4.50 -2.24 -9.71
CA LYS A 87 -4.44 -0.78 -9.50
C LYS A 87 -5.64 -0.23 -8.73
N HIS A 88 -6.82 -0.75 -9.03
CA HIS A 88 -8.06 -0.32 -8.41
C HIS A 88 -8.11 -0.51 -6.89
N LEU A 89 -7.28 -1.40 -6.31
CA LEU A 89 -7.22 -1.65 -4.87
C LEU A 89 -6.52 -0.52 -4.09
N LEU A 90 -5.70 0.31 -4.74
CA LEU A 90 -4.98 1.43 -4.12
C LEU A 90 -5.54 2.80 -4.51
N LYS A 91 -6.67 2.85 -5.22
CA LYS A 91 -7.33 4.13 -5.54
C LYS A 91 -7.94 4.71 -4.27
N ASN A 92 -7.53 5.94 -3.94
CA ASN A 92 -8.13 6.73 -2.87
C ASN A 92 -9.65 6.73 -3.03
N ASN A 93 -10.38 6.19 -2.06
CA ASN A 93 -11.83 6.35 -1.92
C ASN A 93 -12.15 7.79 -1.47
N SER A 94 -11.64 8.80 -2.17
CA SER A 94 -12.19 10.15 -2.06
C SER A 94 -13.59 10.08 -2.67
N PRO A 95 -14.68 10.23 -1.89
CA PRO A 95 -15.96 10.51 -2.51
C PRO A 95 -15.76 11.79 -3.33
N ASN A 96 -16.05 11.71 -4.63
CA ASN A 96 -16.09 12.86 -5.51
C ASN A 96 -16.88 13.97 -4.80
N VAL A 97 -16.20 15.07 -4.45
CA VAL A 97 -16.83 16.35 -4.11
C VAL A 97 -17.02 17.13 -5.40
#